data_AF-A0A3N4KSC6-F1
#
_entry.id   AF-A0A3N4KSC6-F1
#
_cell.length_a   1.000
_cell.length_b   1.000
_cell.length_c   1.000
_cell.angle_alpha   90.00
_cell.angle_beta   90.00
_cell.angle_gamma   90.00
#
_symmetry.space_group_name_H-M   'P 1'
#
loop_
_entity.id
_entity.type
_entity.pdbx_description
1 polymer ?
#
loop_
_entity_poly.entity_id
_entity_poly.type
_entity_poly.pdbx_seq_one_letter_code
_entity_poly.pdbx_strand_id
1 'polypeptide(L)'
;MIPITTFPASKLTEHINTDVRTGRRRKQPFDLSKCELLEMVQWDCRVEDEKNKCWPIERLFRRCKNPATGKNVMIEVTAVETPPWKSQVNAEVDAEAAAAGAAV
;
A
#
# COMPACT_ATOMS: atom_id res chain seq x y z
N MET A 1 -11.35 18.69 5.04
CA MET A 1 -10.47 17.61 4.54
C MET A 1 -9.34 17.45 5.54
N ILE A 2 -9.18 16.28 6.16
CA ILE A 2 -8.01 16.03 7.03
C ILE A 2 -6.80 15.87 6.09
N PRO A 3 -5.71 16.64 6.25
CA PRO A 3 -4.53 16.48 5.41
C PRO A 3 -3.95 15.07 5.61
N ILE A 4 -3.88 14.30 4.52
CA ILE A 4 -3.24 12.99 4.52
C ILE A 4 -1.76 13.24 4.26
N THR A 5 -0.94 13.09 5.31
CA THR A 5 0.51 13.17 5.19
C THR A 5 1.02 11.88 4.57
N THR A 6 1.76 11.98 3.48
CA THR A 6 2.48 10.84 2.90
C THR A 6 3.70 10.52 3.76
N PHE A 7 3.99 9.24 3.94
CA PHE A 7 5.17 8.77 4.65
C PHE A 7 5.67 7.45 4.01
N PRO A 8 6.97 7.12 4.13
CA PRO A 8 7.51 5.88 3.58
C PRO A 8 6.82 4.63 4.16
N ALA A 9 6.65 3.57 3.36
CA ALA A 9 5.93 2.38 3.83
C ALA A 9 6.57 1.73 5.07
N SER A 10 7.91 1.84 5.20
CA SER A 10 8.66 1.39 6.39
C SER A 10 8.24 2.06 7.70
N LYS A 11 7.60 3.24 7.63
CA LYS A 11 7.12 4.00 8.78
C LYS A 11 5.67 3.67 9.18
N LEU A 12 5.01 2.74 8.50
CA LEU A 12 3.62 2.36 8.77
C LEU A 12 3.39 1.89 10.20
N THR A 13 4.24 1.00 10.70
CA THR A 13 4.13 0.47 12.07
C THR A 13 4.29 1.57 13.12
N GLU A 14 5.11 2.58 12.86
CA GLU A 14 5.28 3.74 13.73
C GLU A 14 4.05 4.66 13.68
N HIS A 15 3.56 4.97 12.49
CA HIS A 15 2.41 5.85 12.29
C HIS A 15 1.14 5.28 12.93
N ILE A 16 0.83 4.00 12.72
CA ILE A 16 -0.39 3.41 13.29
C ILE A 16 -0.38 3.38 14.82
N ASN A 17 0.82 3.24 15.39
CA ASN A 17 1.04 3.21 16.83
C ASN A 17 1.23 4.60 17.45
N THR A 18 1.07 5.66 16.66
CA THR A 18 1.10 7.03 17.12
C THR A 18 -0.30 7.64 17.02
N ASP A 19 -0.76 8.26 18.09
CA ASP A 19 -2.02 8.99 18.11
C ASP A 19 -1.84 10.31 17.35
N VAL A 20 -2.52 10.46 16.22
CA VAL A 20 -2.38 11.62 15.33
C VAL A 20 -2.80 12.95 15.95
N ARG A 21 -3.61 12.94 17.01
CA ARG A 21 -4.08 14.16 17.68
C ARG A 21 -3.09 14.64 18.75
N THR A 22 -2.43 13.69 19.42
CA THR A 22 -1.56 13.99 20.58
C THR A 22 -0.07 13.79 20.28
N GLY A 23 0.28 13.13 19.18
CA GLY A 23 1.63 12.70 18.84
C GLY A 23 2.21 11.62 19.77
N ARG A 24 1.42 11.10 20.72
CA ARG A 24 1.89 10.11 21.69
C ARG A 24 1.75 8.70 21.16
N ARG A 25 2.65 7.82 21.58
CA ARG A 25 2.52 6.38 21.30
C ARG A 25 1.31 5.79 22.01
N ARG A 26 0.59 4.90 21.33
CA ARG A 26 -0.50 4.12 21.91
C ARG A 26 0.02 3.24 23.03
N LYS A 27 -0.69 3.21 24.17
CA LYS A 27 -0.36 2.32 25.31
C LYS A 27 -0.41 0.84 24.91
N GLN A 28 -1.34 0.49 24.02
CA GLN A 28 -1.49 -0.85 23.47
C GLN A 28 -1.23 -0.77 21.96
N PRO A 29 -0.03 -1.14 21.51
CA PRO A 29 0.33 -1.04 20.10
C PRO A 29 -0.31 -2.17 19.28
N PHE A 30 -0.59 -1.88 18.03
CA PHE A 30 -0.87 -2.87 17.00
C PHE A 30 0.41 -3.61 16.64
N ASP A 31 0.29 -4.94 16.59
CA ASP A 31 1.27 -5.82 15.96
C ASP A 31 0.67 -6.34 14.65
N LEU A 32 1.01 -5.67 13.55
CA LEU A 32 0.45 -5.95 12.22
C LEU A 32 0.80 -7.36 11.73
N SER A 33 1.90 -7.95 12.22
CA SER A 33 2.35 -9.29 11.81
C SER A 33 1.38 -10.39 12.27
N LYS A 34 0.64 -10.13 13.35
CA LYS A 34 -0.36 -11.05 13.93
C LYS A 34 -1.76 -10.90 13.33
N CYS A 35 -1.96 -9.91 12.47
CA CYS A 35 -3.24 -9.68 11.83
C CYS A 35 -3.33 -10.48 10.53
N GLU A 36 -4.52 -10.94 10.18
CA GLU A 36 -4.78 -11.60 8.89
C GLU A 36 -4.48 -10.63 7.73
N LEU A 37 -3.74 -11.12 6.73
CA LEU A 37 -3.47 -10.39 5.50
C LEU A 37 -4.55 -10.73 4.48
N LEU A 38 -5.17 -9.70 3.94
CA LEU A 38 -6.18 -9.77 2.89
C LEU A 38 -5.67 -9.02 1.67
N GLU A 39 -6.05 -9.50 0.50
CA GLU A 39 -5.70 -8.93 -0.79
C GLU A 39 -6.97 -8.54 -1.54
N MET A 40 -6.91 -7.42 -2.25
CA MET A 40 -7.98 -6.96 -3.14
C MET A 40 -7.38 -6.25 -4.34
N VAL A 41 -7.84 -6.59 -5.54
CA VAL A 41 -7.48 -5.86 -6.75
C VAL A 41 -8.47 -4.71 -6.95
N GLN A 42 -7.94 -3.50 -7.11
CA GLN A 42 -8.69 -2.33 -7.57
C GLN A 42 -8.23 -1.96 -8.99
N TRP A 43 -9.02 -1.17 -9.72
CA TRP A 43 -8.65 -0.69 -11.05
C TRP A 43 -8.48 0.83 -11.02
N ASP A 44 -7.31 1.35 -11.39
CA ASP A 44 -7.12 2.78 -11.70
C ASP A 44 -7.33 2.97 -13.19
N CYS A 45 -8.40 3.67 -13.55
CA CYS A 45 -8.75 3.96 -14.93
C CYS A 45 -8.53 5.43 -15.22
N ARG A 46 -7.84 5.71 -16.33
CA ARG A 46 -7.60 7.07 -16.83
C ARG A 46 -8.01 7.16 -18.29
N VAL A 47 -8.43 8.36 -18.67
CA VAL A 47 -8.71 8.67 -20.08
C VAL A 47 -7.41 9.13 -20.72
N GLU A 48 -6.95 8.39 -21.72
CA GLU A 48 -5.80 8.72 -22.57
C GLU A 48 -6.23 8.56 -24.03
N ASP A 49 -6.01 9.58 -24.86
CA ASP A 49 -6.35 9.57 -26.30
C ASP A 49 -7.79 9.13 -26.57
N GLU A 50 -8.75 9.69 -25.81
CA GLU A 50 -10.19 9.38 -25.88
C GLU A 50 -10.55 7.92 -25.54
N LYS A 51 -9.58 7.13 -25.05
CA LYS A 51 -9.77 5.74 -24.63
C LYS A 51 -9.58 5.61 -23.12
N ASN A 52 -10.38 4.76 -22.50
CA ASN A 52 -10.18 4.37 -21.11
C ASN A 52 -9.08 3.32 -21.04
N LYS A 53 -7.97 3.64 -20.40
CA LYS A 53 -6.93 2.68 -20.02
C LYS A 53 -7.04 2.41 -18.53
N CYS A 54 -7.04 1.14 -18.15
CA CYS A 54 -7.19 0.72 -16.76
C CYS A 54 -6.03 -0.16 -16.35
N TRP A 55 -5.51 0.08 -15.15
CA TRP A 55 -4.40 -0.66 -14.57
C TRP A 55 -4.83 -1.34 -13.27
N PRO A 56 -4.52 -2.63 -13.09
CA PRO A 56 -4.80 -3.29 -11.83
C PRO A 56 -3.87 -2.74 -10.75
N ILE A 57 -4.43 -2.50 -9.57
CA ILE A 57 -3.72 -2.11 -8.36
C ILE A 57 -4.01 -3.18 -7.31
N GLU A 58 -2.99 -3.97 -7.00
CA GLU A 58 -3.03 -4.89 -5.86
C GLU A 58 -3.01 -4.07 -4.56
N ARG A 59 -4.03 -4.27 -3.74
CA ARG A 59 -4.17 -3.61 -2.44
C ARG A 59 -4.13 -4.65 -1.34
N LEU A 60 -3.25 -4.40 -0.38
CA LEU A 60 -3.04 -5.28 0.77
C LEU A 60 -3.64 -4.64 2.02
N PHE A 61 -4.36 -5.44 2.80
CA PHE A 61 -5.00 -5.00 4.03
C PHE A 61 -4.70 -5.96 5.17
N ARG A 62 -4.44 -5.41 6.36
CA ARG A 62 -4.41 -6.19 7.61
C ARG A 62 -5.73 -6.04 8.34
N ARG A 63 -6.42 -7.16 8.58
CA ARG A 63 -7.62 -7.21 9.44
C ARG A 63 -7.18 -7.44 10.88
N CYS A 64 -7.15 -6.37 11.66
CA CYS A 64 -6.71 -6.38 13.05
C CYS A 64 -7.87 -6.23 14.04
N LYS A 65 -7.73 -6.79 15.24
CA LYS A 65 -8.53 -6.36 16.39
C LYS A 65 -7.82 -5.20 17.09
N ASN A 66 -8.53 -4.10 17.30
CA ASN A 66 -8.02 -2.98 18.06
C ASN A 66 -7.74 -3.43 19.49
N PRO A 67 -6.49 -3.33 19.98
CA PRO A 67 -6.15 -3.87 21.29
C PRO A 67 -6.80 -3.09 22.45
N ALA A 68 -7.18 -1.83 22.23
CA ALA A 68 -7.85 -1.00 23.23
C ALA A 68 -9.37 -1.19 23.28
N THR A 69 -10.01 -1.51 22.15
CA THR A 69 -11.48 -1.58 22.06
C THR A 69 -12.02 -2.95 21.68
N GLY A 70 -11.17 -3.90 21.29
CA GLY A 70 -11.54 -5.22 20.78
C GLY A 70 -12.20 -5.23 19.40
N LYS A 71 -12.49 -4.06 18.81
CA LYS A 71 -13.20 -3.94 17.53
C LYS A 71 -12.31 -4.26 16.33
N ASN A 72 -12.89 -4.84 15.28
CA ASN A 72 -12.18 -5.05 14.02
C ASN A 72 -11.85 -3.71 13.36
N VAL A 73 -10.63 -3.59 12.86
CA VAL A 73 -10.12 -2.44 12.10
C VAL A 73 -9.41 -2.98 10.87
N MET A 74 -9.73 -2.40 9.71
CA MET A 74 -9.03 -2.65 8.46
C MET A 74 -7.94 -1.61 8.29
N ILE A 75 -6.71 -2.05 8.05
CA ILE A 75 -5.55 -1.18 7.83
C ILE A 75 -5.01 -1.50 6.46
N GLU A 76 -5.03 -0.52 5.56
CA GLU A 76 -4.34 -0.64 4.27
C GLU A 76 -2.83 -0.61 4.52
N VAL A 77 -2.12 -1.60 3.99
CA VAL A 77 -0.66 -1.76 4.11
C VAL A 77 0.03 -1.74 2.74
N THR A 78 -0.69 -1.38 1.68
CA THR A 78 -0.15 -1.24 0.33
C THR A 78 0.93 -0.15 0.28
N ALA A 79 2.13 -0.51 -0.13
CA ALA A 79 3.19 0.45 -0.43
C ALA A 79 3.00 0.96 -1.87
N VAL A 80 2.45 2.16 -2.04
CA VAL A 80 2.36 2.82 -3.37
C VAL A 80 3.42 3.92 -3.43
N GLU A 81 4.69 3.52 -3.41
CA GLU A 81 5.81 4.46 -3.49
C GLU A 81 6.01 4.98 -4.93
N THR A 82 5.53 4.21 -5.92
CA THR A 82 5.43 4.62 -7.32
C THR A 82 3.99 4.43 -7.83
N PRO A 83 3.50 5.32 -8.69
CA PRO A 83 2.19 5.14 -9.32
C PRO A 83 2.17 3.84 -10.16
N PRO A 84 1.06 3.07 -10.15
CA PRO A 84 0.96 1.80 -10.86
C PRO A 84 1.29 1.92 -12.36
N TRP A 85 0.79 2.98 -13.00
CA TRP A 85 1.02 3.29 -14.42
C TRP A 85 2.49 3.60 -14.75
N LYS A 86 3.33 3.96 -13.77
CA LYS A 86 4.78 4.08 -13.95
C LYS A 86 5.53 2.78 -13.64
N SER A 87 5.00 1.98 -12.71
CA SER A 87 5.66 0.74 -12.27
C SER A 87 5.64 -0.37 -13.34
N GLN A 88 4.58 -0.45 -14.15
CA GLN A 88 4.52 -1.43 -15.25
C GLN A 88 5.55 -1.17 -16.33
N VAL A 89 5.86 0.11 -16.61
CA VAL A 89 6.93 0.49 -17.54
C VAL A 89 8.27 -0.07 -17.06
N ASN A 90 8.54 0.00 -15.75
CA ASN A 90 9.77 -0.57 -15.19
C ASN A 90 9.74 -2.11 -15.22
N ALA A 91 8.61 -2.76 -14.94
CA ALA A 91 8.51 -4.22 -14.99
C ALA A 91 8.69 -4.80 -16.41
N GLU A 92 8.17 -4.11 -17.43
CA GLU A 92 8.40 -4.47 -18.84
C GLU A 92 9.84 -4.22 -19.26
N VAL A 93 10.43 -3.09 -18.87
CA VAL A 93 11.86 -2.78 -19.13
C VAL A 93 12.80 -3.75 -18.40
N ASP A 94 12.46 -4.15 -17.17
CA ASP A 94 13.22 -5.13 -16.39
C ASP A 94 13.06 -6.54 -16.99
N ALA A 95 11.88 -6.90 -17.50
CA ALA A 95 11.66 -8.15 -18.22
C ALA A 95 12.41 -8.19 -19.56
N GLU A 96 12.48 -7.07 -20.28
CA GLU A 96 13.23 -6.94 -21.54
C GLU A 96 14.74 -6.93 -21.30
N ALA A 97 15.23 -6.28 -20.24
CA ALA A 97 16.63 -6.34 -19.82
C ALA A 97 17.04 -7.75 -19.35
N ALA A 98 16.16 -8.47 -18.65
CA ALA A 98 16.38 -9.87 -18.28
C ALA A 98 16.38 -10.80 -19.51
N ALA A 99 15.57 -10.52 -20.54
CA ALA A 99 15.59 -11.25 -21.80
C ALA A 99 16.86 -10.95 -22.64
N ALA A 100 17.34 -9.70 -22.64
CA ALA A 100 18.56 -9.30 -23.35
C ALA A 100 19.85 -9.83 -22.67
N GLY A 101 19.84 -10.01 -21.35
CA GLY A 101 20.97 -10.61 -20.60
C GLY A 101 21.12 -12.13 -20.73
N ALA A 102 20.17 -12.82 -21.36
CA ALA A 102 20.20 -14.27 -21.60
C ALA A 102 20.82 -14.66 -22.97
N ALA A 103 21.18 -13.68 -23.81
CA ALA A 103 21.90 -13.90 -25.06
C ALA A 103 23.40 -13.61 -24.86
N VAL A 104 24.12 -14.62 -24.35
CA VAL A 104 25.59 -14.74 -24.45
C VAL A 104 25.94 -15.33 -25.81
#